data_AF-A0A016VEW8-F1
#
_entry.id   AF-A0A016VEW8-F1
#
_cell.length_a   1.000
_cell.length_b   1.000
_cell.length_c   1.000
_cell.angle_alpha   90.00
_cell.angle_beta   90.00
_cell.angle_gamma   90.00
#
_symmetry.space_group_name_H-M   'P 1'
#
loop_
_entity.id
_entity.type
_entity.pdbx_description
1 polymer ?
#
loop_
_entity_poly.entity_id
_entity_poly.type
_entity_poly.pdbx_seq_one_letter_code
_entity_poly.pdbx_strand_id
1 'polypeptide(L)'
;MSVVFGIQSCVVEQQPVMRRLFSKCDYSEVTRYLYSVLWIDSFESAKGIDEKYRMFLSILQHAIDMFVPQTLVHPTRSFLPPHLQNVLRHKEYLTNYAKQSGDWSSYRTFSALFNNELDKFNRNMEKRIMNSKQKNTFFQYLKGKLTERQHLSGLKVEERQFPTDFEKANALADIFAKVFF
;
A
#
# COMPACT_ATOMS: atom_id res chain seq x y z
N MET A 1 48.47 -4.70 -15.69
CA MET A 1 47.63 -5.62 -14.90
C MET A 1 46.33 -4.91 -14.56
N SER A 2 45.21 -5.34 -15.14
CA SER A 2 43.90 -4.71 -14.91
C SER A 2 43.15 -5.55 -13.88
N VAL A 3 42.87 -4.96 -12.72
CA VAL A 3 42.09 -5.59 -11.65
C VAL A 3 40.62 -5.38 -11.99
N VAL A 4 39.94 -6.45 -12.43
CA VAL A 4 38.50 -6.45 -12.65
C VAL A 4 37.83 -6.97 -11.39
N PHE A 5 37.05 -6.14 -10.72
CA PHE A 5 36.24 -6.58 -9.58
C PHE A 5 35.01 -7.32 -10.11
N GLY A 6 35.00 -8.64 -9.91
CA GLY A 6 33.82 -9.49 -10.10
C GLY A 6 32.80 -9.22 -8.99
N ILE A 7 32.11 -8.08 -9.04
CA ILE A 7 30.93 -7.87 -8.20
C ILE A 7 29.83 -8.73 -8.81
N GLN A 8 29.69 -9.96 -8.32
CA GLN A 8 28.42 -10.66 -8.37
C GLN A 8 27.42 -9.81 -7.60
N SER A 9 26.76 -8.89 -8.31
CA SER A 9 25.53 -8.32 -7.82
C SER A 9 24.56 -9.50 -7.79
N CYS A 10 24.34 -10.07 -6.60
CA CYS A 10 23.24 -10.98 -6.37
C CYS A 10 21.97 -10.17 -6.61
N VAL A 11 21.54 -10.13 -7.87
CA VAL A 11 20.21 -9.70 -8.25
C VAL A 11 19.30 -10.78 -7.68
N VAL A 12 18.84 -10.57 -6.44
CA VAL A 12 17.75 -11.37 -5.91
C VAL A 12 16.57 -11.05 -6.81
N GLU A 13 16.28 -11.94 -7.76
CA GLU A 13 15.06 -11.90 -8.53
C GLU A 13 13.91 -12.05 -7.55
N GLN A 14 13.33 -10.92 -7.18
CA GLN A 14 12.14 -10.90 -6.35
C GLN A 14 11.03 -11.58 -7.15
N GLN A 15 10.68 -12.81 -6.75
CA GLN A 15 9.69 -13.59 -7.47
C GLN A 15 8.34 -12.87 -7.47
N PRO A 16 7.57 -12.96 -8.57
CA PRO A 16 6.24 -12.37 -8.62
C PRO A 16 5.38 -12.97 -7.51
N VAL A 17 4.70 -12.10 -6.77
CA VAL A 17 3.84 -12.50 -5.65
C VAL A 17 2.39 -12.37 -6.08
N MET A 18 1.59 -13.40 -5.80
CA MET A 18 0.14 -13.33 -5.96
C MET A 18 -0.44 -12.34 -4.95
N ARG A 19 -1.09 -11.29 -5.45
CA ARG A 19 -1.74 -10.28 -4.61
C ARG A 19 -3.21 -10.13 -5.02
N ARG A 20 -4.09 -10.10 -4.02
CA ARG A 20 -5.52 -9.77 -4.18
C ARG A 20 -5.66 -8.30 -4.57
N LEU A 21 -6.42 -8.03 -5.62
CA LEU A 21 -6.62 -6.68 -6.14
C LEU A 21 -8.02 -6.17 -5.80
N PHE A 22 -8.17 -5.66 -4.57
CA PHE A 22 -9.45 -5.15 -4.06
C PHE A 22 -10.04 -4.01 -4.89
N SER A 23 -9.21 -3.22 -5.59
CA SER A 23 -9.67 -2.15 -6.48
C SER A 23 -10.44 -2.65 -7.70
N LYS A 24 -10.29 -3.93 -8.07
CA LYS A 24 -11.04 -4.56 -9.17
C LYS A 24 -12.12 -5.53 -8.67
N CYS A 25 -12.42 -5.51 -7.36
CA CYS A 25 -13.49 -6.30 -6.79
C CYS A 25 -14.85 -5.77 -7.27
N ASP A 26 -15.74 -6.67 -7.67
CA ASP A 26 -17.14 -6.33 -7.89
C ASP A 26 -17.88 -6.32 -6.56
N TYR A 27 -17.94 -5.14 -5.94
CA TYR A 27 -18.59 -4.96 -4.64
C TYR A 27 -20.10 -5.19 -4.70
N SER A 28 -20.74 -5.02 -5.87
CA SER A 28 -22.16 -5.31 -6.06
C SER A 28 -22.46 -6.80 -5.83
N GLU A 29 -21.65 -7.67 -6.42
CA GLU A 29 -21.77 -9.11 -6.27
C GLU A 29 -21.41 -9.59 -4.86
N VAL A 30 -20.39 -8.98 -4.23
CA VAL A 30 -20.06 -9.23 -2.81
C VAL A 30 -21.26 -8.90 -1.92
N THR A 31 -21.86 -7.74 -2.11
CA THR A 31 -23.02 -7.30 -1.34
C THR A 31 -24.20 -8.24 -1.56
N ARG A 32 -24.49 -8.62 -2.81
CA ARG A 32 -25.55 -9.59 -3.15
C ARG A 32 -25.33 -10.95 -2.47
N TYR A 33 -24.08 -11.45 -2.47
CA TYR A 33 -23.72 -12.67 -1.77
C TYR A 33 -23.94 -12.55 -0.27
N LEU A 34 -23.43 -11.49 0.38
CA LEU A 34 -23.58 -11.29 1.82
C LEU A 34 -25.04 -11.09 2.26
N TYR A 35 -25.89 -10.51 1.41
CA TYR A 35 -27.34 -10.46 1.65
C TYR A 35 -28.02 -11.82 1.57
N SER A 36 -27.50 -12.74 0.75
CA SER A 36 -28.04 -14.10 0.62
C SER A 36 -27.67 -15.03 1.78
N VAL A 37 -26.70 -14.64 2.61
CA VAL A 37 -26.28 -15.41 3.78
C VAL A 37 -27.34 -15.31 4.88
N LEU A 38 -27.82 -16.46 5.34
CA LEU A 38 -28.72 -16.58 6.50
C LEU A 38 -27.91 -16.44 7.80
N TRP A 39 -27.64 -15.21 8.19
CA TRP A 39 -26.76 -14.88 9.32
C TRP A 39 -27.26 -15.45 10.66
N ILE A 40 -28.58 -15.42 10.89
CA ILE A 40 -29.20 -15.88 12.13
C ILE A 40 -28.94 -17.39 12.30
N ASP A 41 -29.33 -18.18 11.29
CA ASP A 41 -29.16 -19.64 11.29
C ASP A 41 -27.69 -20.04 11.36
N SER A 42 -26.82 -19.31 10.64
CA SER A 42 -25.39 -19.55 10.65
C SER A 42 -24.83 -19.37 12.07
N PHE A 43 -25.15 -18.25 12.74
CA PHE A 43 -24.65 -18.00 14.09
C PHE A 43 -25.30 -18.86 15.16
N GLU A 44 -26.53 -19.34 14.97
CA GLU A 44 -27.20 -20.24 15.92
C GLU A 44 -26.48 -21.58 16.06
N SER A 45 -25.80 -22.03 15.00
CA SER A 45 -24.99 -23.25 15.03
C SER A 45 -23.71 -23.15 15.90
N ALA A 46 -23.27 -21.93 16.24
CA ALA A 46 -22.07 -21.68 17.04
C ALA A 46 -22.43 -21.41 18.52
N LYS A 47 -21.77 -22.14 19.44
CA LYS A 47 -22.10 -22.11 20.88
C LYS A 47 -21.50 -20.91 21.60
N GLY A 48 -20.33 -20.45 21.15
CA GLY A 48 -19.59 -19.34 21.78
C GLY A 48 -19.45 -18.10 20.91
N ILE A 49 -19.19 -16.95 21.55
CA ILE A 49 -18.93 -15.67 20.85
C ILE A 49 -17.71 -15.80 19.93
N ASP A 50 -16.65 -16.46 20.38
CA ASP A 50 -15.45 -16.69 19.57
C ASP A 50 -15.72 -17.54 18.34
N GLU A 51 -16.58 -18.55 18.46
CA GLU A 51 -16.98 -19.40 17.34
C GLU A 51 -17.82 -18.64 16.31
N LYS A 52 -18.76 -17.81 16.79
CA LYS A 52 -19.55 -16.90 15.93
C LYS A 52 -18.64 -15.92 15.18
N TYR A 53 -17.64 -15.36 15.87
CA TYR A 53 -16.68 -14.46 15.25
C TYR A 53 -15.82 -15.17 14.20
N ARG A 54 -15.33 -16.39 14.49
CA ARG A 54 -14.60 -17.19 13.50
C ARG A 54 -15.46 -17.53 12.28
N MET A 55 -16.73 -17.85 12.48
CA MET A 55 -17.66 -18.13 11.40
C MET A 55 -17.90 -16.90 10.53
N PHE A 56 -18.11 -15.74 11.15
CA PHE A 56 -18.21 -14.46 10.45
C PHE A 56 -16.97 -14.19 9.59
N LEU A 57 -15.77 -14.33 10.15
CA LEU A 57 -14.52 -14.16 9.40
C LEU A 57 -14.40 -15.17 8.25
N SER A 58 -14.82 -16.41 8.46
CA SER A 58 -14.77 -17.45 7.44
C SER A 58 -15.68 -17.13 6.24
N ILE A 59 -16.90 -16.66 6.49
CA ILE A 59 -17.84 -16.24 5.44
C ILE A 59 -17.26 -15.04 4.67
N LEU A 60 -16.69 -14.06 5.37
CA LEU A 60 -16.05 -12.91 4.72
C LEU A 60 -14.83 -13.29 3.89
N GLN A 61 -13.97 -14.18 4.41
CA GLN A 61 -12.81 -14.68 3.67
C GLN A 61 -13.25 -15.44 2.42
N HIS A 62 -14.30 -16.25 2.50
CA HIS A 62 -14.86 -16.94 1.35
C HIS A 62 -15.41 -15.98 0.29
N ALA A 63 -16.13 -14.93 0.71
CA ALA A 63 -16.57 -13.88 -0.21
C ALA A 63 -15.38 -13.19 -0.89
N ILE A 64 -14.33 -12.86 -0.13
CA ILE A 64 -13.11 -12.27 -0.67
C ILE A 64 -12.44 -13.20 -1.70
N ASP A 65 -12.38 -14.50 -1.43
CA ASP A 65 -11.75 -15.45 -2.33
C ASP A 65 -12.54 -15.69 -3.62
N MET A 66 -13.88 -15.61 -3.56
CA MET A 66 -14.72 -15.72 -4.75
C MET A 66 -14.70 -14.46 -5.63
N PHE A 67 -14.76 -13.28 -5.02
CA PHE A 67 -15.04 -12.04 -5.75
C PHE A 67 -13.82 -11.12 -5.92
N VAL A 68 -12.73 -11.32 -5.18
CA VAL A 68 -11.52 -10.50 -5.34
C VAL A 68 -10.52 -11.21 -6.26
N PRO A 69 -10.27 -10.69 -7.47
CA PRO A 69 -9.33 -11.31 -8.39
C PRO A 69 -7.90 -11.26 -7.82
N GLN A 70 -7.18 -12.36 -8.02
CA GLN A 70 -5.76 -12.44 -7.71
C GLN A 70 -4.94 -12.11 -8.96
N THR A 71 -3.94 -11.26 -8.80
CA THR A 71 -3.04 -10.88 -9.89
C THR A 71 -1.60 -11.13 -9.50
N LEU A 72 -0.80 -11.61 -10.46
CA LEU A 72 0.65 -11.66 -10.34
C LEU A 72 1.19 -10.23 -10.32
N VAL A 73 1.68 -9.80 -9.16
CA VAL A 73 2.33 -8.50 -9.02
C VAL A 73 3.83 -8.74 -8.98
N HIS A 74 4.51 -8.17 -9.96
CA HIS A 74 5.96 -8.08 -9.93
C HIS A 74 6.32 -7.03 -8.89
N PRO A 75 7.07 -7.39 -7.84
CA PRO A 75 7.50 -6.40 -6.87
C PRO A 75 8.28 -5.31 -7.58
N THR A 76 7.80 -4.07 -7.44
CA THR A 76 8.45 -2.91 -8.02
C THR A 76 9.83 -2.82 -7.41
N ARG A 77 10.89 -3.07 -8.20
CA ARG A 77 12.27 -2.87 -7.75
C ARG A 77 12.38 -1.45 -7.21
N SER A 78 12.64 -1.31 -5.91
CA SER A 78 13.00 0.00 -5.37
C SER A 78 14.28 0.40 -6.08
N PHE A 79 14.24 1.49 -6.84
CA PHE A 79 15.39 2.02 -7.57
C PHE A 79 16.39 2.70 -6.62
N LEU A 80 16.53 2.15 -5.40
CA LEU A 80 17.43 2.62 -4.37
C LEU A 80 18.81 2.02 -4.62
N PRO A 81 19.89 2.82 -4.54
CA PRO A 81 21.24 2.29 -4.58
C PRO A 81 21.51 1.27 -3.46
N PRO A 82 22.48 0.36 -3.62
CA PRO A 82 22.79 -0.68 -2.64
C PRO A 82 22.99 -0.17 -1.21
N HIS A 83 23.63 0.99 -1.04
CA HIS A 83 23.83 1.57 0.29
C HIS A 83 22.49 1.95 0.96
N LEU A 84 21.54 2.56 0.25
CA LEU A 84 20.22 2.88 0.80
C LEU A 84 19.37 1.63 1.05
N GLN A 85 19.54 0.58 0.24
CA GLN A 85 18.87 -0.70 0.50
C GLN A 85 19.34 -1.33 1.82
N ASN A 86 20.65 -1.26 2.12
CA ASN A 86 21.19 -1.75 3.37
C ASN A 86 20.67 -0.95 4.57
N VAL A 87 20.62 0.38 4.44
CA VAL A 87 20.06 1.24 5.50
C VAL A 87 18.55 0.96 5.67
N LEU A 88 17.80 0.77 4.59
CA LEU A 88 16.38 0.40 4.65
C LEU A 88 16.18 -0.93 5.39
N ARG A 89 16.95 -1.97 5.06
CA ARG A 89 16.90 -3.27 5.73
C ARG A 89 17.20 -3.15 7.22
N HIS A 90 18.17 -2.31 7.59
CA HIS A 90 18.47 -2.06 8.99
C HIS A 90 17.32 -1.34 9.71
N LYS A 91 16.66 -0.38 9.05
CA LYS A 91 15.45 0.27 9.58
C LYS A 91 14.31 -0.73 9.81
N GLU A 92 14.11 -1.67 8.88
CA GLU A 92 13.12 -2.75 9.02
C GLU A 92 13.44 -3.66 10.22
N TYR A 93 14.71 -4.03 10.39
CA TYR A 93 15.17 -4.76 11.57
C TYR A 93 14.85 -4.02 12.88
N LEU A 94 15.19 -2.73 12.97
CA LEU A 94 14.91 -1.92 14.15
C LEU A 94 13.41 -1.75 14.40
N THR A 95 12.61 -1.72 13.33
CA THR A 95 11.14 -1.67 13.45
C THR A 95 10.59 -2.96 14.07
N ASN A 96 11.09 -4.12 13.62
CA ASN A 96 10.68 -5.41 14.16
C ASN A 96 11.16 -5.58 15.61
N TYR A 97 12.38 -5.14 15.92
CA TYR A 97 12.89 -5.09 17.28
C TYR A 97 11.99 -4.23 18.17
N ALA A 98 11.68 -3.00 17.77
CA ALA A 98 10.84 -2.08 18.55
C ALA A 98 9.42 -2.63 18.78
N LYS A 99 8.84 -3.35 17.80
CA LYS A 99 7.55 -4.03 17.97
C LYS A 99 7.58 -5.13 19.02
N GLN A 100 8.72 -5.82 19.18
CA GLN A 100 8.89 -6.90 20.14
C GLN A 100 9.30 -6.39 21.53
N SER A 101 10.19 -5.40 21.59
CA SER A 101 10.76 -4.88 22.83
C SER A 101 9.98 -3.71 23.43
N GLY A 102 9.18 -3.00 22.64
CA GLY A 102 8.51 -1.75 23.02
C GLY A 102 9.43 -0.53 23.02
N ASP A 103 10.73 -0.68 22.80
CA ASP A 103 11.68 0.44 22.73
C ASP A 103 11.81 0.99 21.31
N TRP A 104 11.38 2.23 21.14
CA TRP A 104 11.41 2.96 19.86
C TRP A 104 12.57 3.95 19.75
N SER A 105 13.40 4.11 20.77
CA SER A 105 14.47 5.11 20.82
C SER A 105 15.46 4.94 19.65
N SER A 106 16.00 3.73 19.50
CA SER A 106 16.95 3.37 18.46
C SER A 106 16.35 3.48 17.06
N TYR A 107 15.07 3.10 16.91
CA TYR A 107 14.34 3.27 15.64
C TYR A 107 14.21 4.74 15.25
N ARG A 108 13.84 5.64 16.18
CA ARG A 108 13.65 7.06 15.89
C ARG A 108 14.94 7.71 15.40
N THR A 109 16.04 7.48 16.12
CA THR A 109 17.37 8.01 15.76
C THR A 109 17.81 7.50 14.39
N PHE A 110 17.70 6.19 14.16
CA PHE A 110 18.09 5.60 12.88
C PHE A 110 17.18 6.01 11.72
N SER A 111 15.87 6.16 11.97
CA SER A 111 14.93 6.64 10.97
C SER A 111 15.25 8.07 10.53
N ALA A 112 15.68 8.94 11.44
CA ALA A 112 16.13 10.28 11.10
C ALA A 112 17.40 10.24 10.21
N LEU A 113 18.36 9.38 10.53
CA LEU A 113 19.55 9.17 9.70
C LEU A 113 19.19 8.67 8.29
N PHE A 114 18.31 7.68 8.20
CA PHE A 114 17.84 7.16 6.92
C PHE A 114 17.16 8.25 6.07
N ASN A 115 16.28 9.05 6.68
CA ASN A 115 15.61 10.15 5.97
C ASN A 115 16.63 11.18 5.46
N ASN A 116 17.64 11.53 6.26
CA ASN A 116 18.71 12.44 5.85
C ASN A 116 19.50 11.90 4.64
N GLU A 117 19.86 10.62 4.64
CA GLU A 117 20.55 9.99 3.51
C GLU A 117 19.67 9.91 2.26
N LEU A 118 18.39 9.62 2.44
CA LEU A 118 17.41 9.61 1.37
C LEU A 118 17.22 11.01 0.75
N ASP A 119 17.19 12.06 1.57
CA ASP A 119 17.11 13.44 1.13
C ASP A 119 18.39 13.90 0.42
N LYS A 120 19.57 13.46 0.88
CA LYS A 120 20.84 13.71 0.17
C LYS A 120 20.82 13.03 -1.21
N PHE A 121 20.37 11.79 -1.28
CA PHE A 121 20.25 11.05 -2.54
C PHE A 121 19.28 11.72 -3.51
N ASN A 122 18.08 12.09 -3.04
CA ASN A 122 17.08 12.79 -3.85
C ASN A 122 17.62 14.13 -4.38
N ARG A 123 18.28 14.94 -3.54
CA ARG A 123 18.91 16.20 -3.97
C ARG A 123 19.98 15.98 -5.03
N ASN A 124 20.78 14.91 -4.91
CA ASN A 124 21.78 14.57 -5.91
C ASN A 124 21.12 14.15 -7.23
N MET A 125 20.09 13.31 -7.18
CA MET A 125 19.30 12.92 -8.35
C MET A 125 18.67 14.13 -9.06
N GLU A 126 18.07 15.04 -8.30
CA GLU A 126 17.52 16.30 -8.82
C GLU A 126 18.59 17.14 -9.52
N LYS A 127 19.74 17.35 -8.88
CA LYS A 127 20.88 18.05 -9.50
C LYS A 127 21.32 17.39 -10.80
N ARG A 128 21.38 16.06 -10.84
CA ARG A 128 21.74 15.31 -12.06
C ARG A 128 20.72 15.48 -13.17
N ILE A 129 19.43 15.50 -12.85
CA ILE A 129 18.35 15.73 -13.83
C ILE A 129 18.42 17.16 -14.35
N MET A 130 18.59 18.16 -13.48
CA MET A 130 18.73 19.58 -13.85
C MET A 130 19.96 19.83 -14.73
N ASN A 131 21.08 19.19 -14.42
CA ASN A 131 22.33 19.33 -15.16
C ASN A 131 22.41 18.39 -16.38
N SER A 132 21.39 17.55 -16.62
CA SER A 132 21.40 16.63 -17.76
C SER A 132 21.13 17.39 -19.06
N LYS A 133 21.82 16.99 -20.13
CA LYS A 133 21.58 17.56 -21.48
C LYS A 133 20.22 17.16 -22.07
N GLN A 134 19.54 16.19 -21.46
CA GLN A 134 18.28 15.63 -21.95
C GLN A 134 17.09 16.46 -21.42
N LYS A 135 16.62 17.42 -22.23
CA LYS A 135 15.48 18.28 -21.84
C LYS A 135 14.20 17.47 -21.55
N ASN A 136 13.98 16.35 -22.26
CA ASN A 136 12.78 15.52 -22.08
C ASN A 136 12.68 14.90 -20.68
N THR A 137 13.79 14.40 -20.11
CA THR A 137 13.77 13.80 -18.75
C THR A 137 13.52 14.86 -17.69
N PHE A 138 14.05 16.07 -17.88
CA PHE A 138 13.77 17.23 -17.03
C PHE A 138 12.29 17.64 -17.07
N PHE A 139 11.69 17.78 -18.26
CA PHE A 139 10.27 18.12 -18.37
C PHE A 139 9.35 17.02 -17.85
N GLN A 140 9.70 15.74 -18.04
CA GLN A 140 8.98 14.62 -17.42
C GLN A 140 9.05 14.66 -15.89
N TYR A 141 10.23 14.97 -15.33
CA TYR A 141 10.42 15.14 -13.90
C TYR A 141 9.56 16.28 -13.34
N LEU A 142 9.61 17.46 -13.98
CA LEU A 142 8.79 18.62 -13.61
C LEU A 142 7.30 18.31 -13.70
N LYS A 143 6.85 17.70 -14.80
CA LYS A 143 5.46 17.28 -14.96
C LYS A 143 5.05 16.35 -13.81
N GLY A 144 5.90 15.39 -13.44
CA GLY A 144 5.64 14.49 -12.32
C GLY A 144 5.56 15.16 -10.94
N LYS A 145 6.24 16.29 -10.74
CA LYS A 145 6.20 17.09 -9.50
C LYS A 145 5.04 18.07 -9.46
N LEU A 146 4.69 18.66 -10.61
CA LEU A 146 3.61 19.63 -10.75
C LEU A 146 2.23 18.97 -10.87
N THR A 147 2.18 17.73 -11.34
CA THR A 147 0.93 16.96 -11.36
C THR A 147 0.62 16.52 -9.94
N GLU A 148 -0.43 17.09 -9.34
CA GLU A 148 -0.99 16.58 -8.11
C GLU A 148 -1.40 15.11 -8.32
N ARG A 149 -0.67 14.20 -7.69
CA ARG A 149 -1.07 12.79 -7.64
C ARG A 149 -2.24 12.70 -6.66
N GLN A 150 -3.46 12.70 -7.18
CA GLN A 150 -4.61 12.27 -6.39
C GLN A 150 -4.36 10.83 -5.95
N HIS A 151 -4.00 10.65 -4.68
CA HIS A 151 -3.63 9.35 -4.11
C HIS A 151 -4.85 8.41 -3.99
N LEU A 152 -6.05 8.98 -4.08
CA LEU A 152 -7.34 8.31 -4.04
C LEU A 152 -8.23 8.95 -5.10
N SER A 153 -8.87 8.10 -5.92
CA SER A 153 -9.96 8.53 -6.79
C SER A 153 -11.02 9.27 -5.97
N GLY A 154 -11.63 10.32 -6.52
CA GLY A 154 -12.76 10.98 -5.88
C GLY A 154 -13.87 9.95 -5.57
N LEU A 155 -14.53 10.10 -4.41
CA LEU A 155 -15.67 9.24 -4.05
C LEU A 155 -16.81 9.54 -5.04
N LYS A 156 -17.43 8.51 -5.61
CA LYS A 156 -18.56 8.68 -6.53
C LYS A 156 -19.83 8.15 -5.85
N VAL A 157 -20.82 9.01 -5.68
CA VAL A 157 -22.15 8.67 -5.14
C VAL A 157 -23.18 9.20 -6.11
N GLU A 158 -24.09 8.36 -6.60
CA GLU A 158 -25.25 8.78 -7.43
C GLU A 158 -24.84 9.75 -8.56
N GLU A 159 -23.79 9.42 -9.30
CA GLU A 159 -23.19 10.22 -10.39
C GLU A 159 -22.38 11.47 -10.00
N ARG A 160 -22.44 11.93 -8.74
CA ARG A 160 -21.62 13.05 -8.26
C ARG A 160 -20.24 12.57 -7.80
N GLN A 161 -19.19 13.29 -8.19
CA GLN A 161 -17.81 13.00 -7.80
C GLN A 161 -17.34 14.00 -6.73
N PHE A 162 -16.79 13.47 -5.63
CA PHE A 162 -16.24 14.21 -4.50
C PHE A 162 -14.71 14.08 -4.49
N PRO A 163 -13.98 15.02 -5.12
CA PRO A 163 -12.52 14.97 -5.24
C PRO A 163 -11.78 15.18 -3.92
N THR A 164 -12.28 16.02 -3.02
CA THR A 164 -11.57 16.40 -1.79
C THR A 164 -11.96 15.54 -0.60
N ASP A 165 -11.02 15.31 0.33
CA ASP A 165 -11.29 14.45 1.50
C ASP A 165 -12.38 15.02 2.42
N PHE A 166 -12.50 16.34 2.49
CA PHE A 166 -13.58 17.02 3.19
C PHE A 166 -14.96 16.71 2.57
N GLU A 167 -15.07 16.80 1.25
CA GLU A 167 -16.30 16.47 0.53
C GLU A 167 -16.65 14.98 0.66
N LYS A 168 -15.66 14.08 0.63
CA LYS A 168 -15.88 12.65 0.87
C LYS A 168 -16.43 12.41 2.27
N ALA A 169 -15.87 13.06 3.29
CA ALA A 169 -16.32 12.90 4.68
C ALA A 169 -17.78 13.34 4.86
N ASN A 170 -18.15 14.48 4.28
CA ASN A 170 -19.54 14.95 4.32
C ASN A 170 -20.49 14.04 3.55
N ALA A 171 -20.11 13.60 2.34
CA ALA A 171 -20.94 12.68 1.56
C ALA A 171 -21.19 11.35 2.30
N LEU A 172 -20.16 10.83 2.98
CA LEU A 172 -20.30 9.65 3.83
C LEU A 172 -21.19 9.91 5.05
N ALA A 173 -21.06 11.07 5.69
CA ALA A 173 -21.92 11.47 6.80
C ALA A 173 -23.38 11.58 6.37
N ASP A 174 -23.66 12.15 5.19
CA ASP A 174 -25.01 12.27 4.63
C ASP A 174 -25.62 10.89 4.31
N ILE A 175 -24.84 9.98 3.71
CA ILE A 175 -25.30 8.60 3.45
C ILE A 175 -25.60 7.89 4.77
N PHE A 176 -24.69 8.01 5.74
CA PHE A 176 -24.87 7.40 7.05
C PHE A 176 -26.12 7.95 7.73
N ALA A 177 -26.33 9.27 7.65
CA ALA A 177 -27.52 9.90 8.20
C ALA A 177 -28.81 9.34 7.58
N LYS A 178 -28.86 9.19 6.24
CA LYS A 178 -30.01 8.61 5.53
C LYS A 178 -30.34 7.16 5.89
N VAL A 179 -29.35 6.37 6.31
CA VAL A 179 -29.53 4.93 6.59
C VAL A 179 -29.91 4.68 8.03
N PHE A 180 -29.41 5.50 8.97
CA PHE A 180 -29.55 5.28 10.41
C PHE A 180 -30.48 6.26 11.13
N PHE A 181 -30.90 7.35 10.49
CA PHE A 181 -31.92 8.28 10.97
C PHE A 181 -33.07 8.38 9.97
#